data_AF-A0A3S1A2C7-F1
#
_entry.id   AF-A0A3S1A2C7-F1
#
_cell.length_a   1.000
_cell.length_b   1.000
_cell.length_c   1.000
_cell.angle_alpha   90.00
_cell.angle_beta   90.00
_cell.angle_gamma   90.00
#
_symmetry.space_group_name_H-M   'P 1'
#
loop_
_entity.id
_entity.type
_entity.pdbx_description
1 polymer ?
#
loop_
_entity_poly.entity_id
_entity_poly.type
_entity_poly.pdbx_seq_one_letter_code
_entity_poly.pdbx_strand_id
1 'polypeptide(L)'
;MKFNSNGELLVAGGTGGGGGGGGGDASAANQNTQIELETSIKNRLSSSDTDVIFTKLNQILLELESKTEPGNTQAINGNVTISQNNWEKLQSANDLAQTFTYLDAGTNDERISTIAYSSVSLNLSALETYSYAGSSGNYRILSILRT
;
A
#
# COMPACT_ATOMS: atom_id res chain seq x y z
N MET A 1 -62.13 -64.67 7.34
CA MET A 1 -61.21 -65.09 8.43
C MET A 1 -60.67 -66.45 8.07
N LYS A 2 -59.34 -66.67 8.13
CA LYS A 2 -58.72 -67.97 7.82
C LYS A 2 -57.93 -68.44 9.04
N PHE A 3 -58.08 -69.71 9.38
CA PHE A 3 -57.29 -70.38 10.42
C PHE A 3 -56.24 -71.28 9.77
N ASN A 4 -55.09 -71.49 10.41
CA ASN A 4 -54.07 -72.42 9.94
C ASN A 4 -54.49 -73.86 10.27
N SER A 5 -53.74 -74.85 9.75
CA SER A 5 -54.01 -76.28 9.98
C SER A 5 -53.92 -76.69 11.46
N ASN A 6 -53.39 -75.83 12.32
CA ASN A 6 -53.27 -76.06 13.76
C ASN A 6 -54.37 -75.32 14.55
N GLY A 7 -55.34 -74.68 13.86
CA GLY A 7 -56.49 -74.02 14.47
C GLY A 7 -56.25 -72.58 14.94
N GLU A 8 -55.11 -71.97 14.61
CA GLU A 8 -54.80 -70.58 15.00
C GLU A 8 -55.29 -69.59 13.93
N LEU A 9 -55.80 -68.44 14.36
CA LEU A 9 -56.31 -67.39 13.46
C LEU A 9 -55.14 -66.70 12.73
N LEU A 10 -55.10 -66.76 11.40
CA LEU A 10 -54.20 -65.89 10.63
C LEU A 10 -54.79 -64.48 10.58
N VAL A 11 -54.25 -63.59 11.41
CA VAL A 11 -54.50 -62.15 11.33
C VAL A 11 -53.50 -61.55 10.35
N ALA A 12 -53.98 -61.06 9.21
CA ALA A 12 -53.16 -60.28 8.28
C ALA A 12 -52.89 -58.90 8.90
N GLY A 13 -51.84 -58.82 9.72
CA GLY A 13 -51.39 -57.58 10.35
C GLY A 13 -50.54 -56.76 9.38
N GLY A 14 -51.17 -55.82 8.67
CA GLY A 14 -50.46 -54.72 8.03
C GLY A 14 -49.92 -53.77 9.09
N THR A 15 -48.62 -53.49 9.07
CA THR A 15 -48.02 -52.40 9.85
C THR A 15 -47.67 -51.27 8.89
N GLY A 16 -48.59 -50.30 8.81
CA GLY A 16 -48.25 -48.96 8.36
C GLY A 16 -47.42 -48.22 9.42
N GLY A 17 -46.66 -47.23 8.97
CA GLY A 17 -46.05 -46.23 9.84
C GLY A 17 -44.60 -45.92 9.52
N GLY A 18 -44.31 -44.66 9.20
CA GLY A 18 -42.98 -44.07 9.31
C GLY A 18 -42.33 -43.71 7.97
N GLY A 19 -42.36 -42.43 7.62
CA GLY A 19 -41.64 -41.88 6.48
C GLY A 19 -41.62 -40.36 6.50
N GLY A 20 -41.34 -39.77 7.66
CA GLY A 20 -41.03 -38.34 7.77
C GLY A 20 -39.55 -38.11 7.45
N GLY A 21 -39.25 -37.14 6.60
CA GLY A 21 -37.88 -36.67 6.36
C GLY A 21 -37.54 -36.44 4.90
N GLY A 22 -38.21 -35.50 4.24
CA GLY A 22 -37.90 -35.11 2.85
C GLY A 22 -37.63 -33.61 2.69
N GLY A 23 -37.24 -32.91 3.76
CA GLY A 23 -37.01 -31.46 3.75
C GLY A 23 -35.53 -31.04 3.62
N GLY A 24 -34.60 -32.00 3.59
CA GLY A 24 -33.15 -31.72 3.66
C GLY A 24 -32.44 -31.54 2.32
N ASP A 25 -33.02 -32.02 1.21
CA ASP A 25 -32.30 -32.06 -0.07
C ASP A 25 -32.32 -30.70 -0.78
N ALA A 26 -33.42 -29.95 -0.65
CA ALA A 26 -33.49 -28.60 -1.22
C ALA A 26 -32.57 -27.62 -0.49
N SER A 27 -32.39 -27.76 0.84
CA SER A 27 -31.49 -26.90 1.60
C SER A 27 -30.03 -27.22 1.32
N ALA A 28 -29.65 -28.50 1.21
CA ALA A 28 -28.29 -28.91 0.90
C ALA A 28 -27.88 -28.54 -0.54
N ALA A 29 -28.76 -28.74 -1.54
CA ALA A 29 -28.49 -28.32 -2.91
C ALA A 29 -28.37 -26.79 -3.04
N ASN A 30 -29.20 -26.04 -2.32
CA ASN A 30 -29.12 -24.59 -2.26
C ASN A 30 -27.83 -24.12 -1.55
N GLN A 31 -27.41 -24.81 -0.47
CA GLN A 31 -26.17 -24.52 0.24
C GLN A 31 -24.94 -24.74 -0.66
N ASN A 32 -24.88 -25.84 -1.41
CA ASN A 32 -23.76 -26.10 -2.32
C ASN A 32 -23.67 -25.07 -3.46
N THR A 33 -24.82 -24.69 -4.03
CA THR A 33 -24.88 -23.64 -5.06
C THR A 33 -24.40 -22.29 -4.50
N GLN A 34 -24.76 -22.00 -3.25
CA GLN A 34 -24.35 -20.78 -2.56
C GLN A 34 -22.83 -20.75 -2.33
N ILE A 35 -22.22 -21.86 -1.91
CA ILE A 35 -20.77 -21.99 -1.72
C ILE A 35 -19.99 -21.85 -3.05
N GLU A 36 -20.50 -22.43 -4.13
CA GLU A 36 -19.90 -22.32 -5.46
C GLU A 36 -19.93 -20.87 -5.98
N LEU A 37 -21.04 -20.17 -5.79
CA LEU A 37 -21.16 -18.75 -6.12
C LEU A 37 -20.20 -17.89 -5.29
N GLU A 38 -20.14 -18.11 -3.97
CA GLU A 38 -19.23 -17.40 -3.07
C GLU A 38 -17.75 -17.61 -3.45
N THR A 39 -17.39 -18.81 -3.88
CA THR A 39 -16.05 -19.14 -4.35
C THR A 39 -15.76 -18.49 -5.70
N SER A 40 -16.73 -18.48 -6.61
CA SER A 40 -16.59 -17.84 -7.92
C SER A 40 -16.38 -16.33 -7.79
N ILE A 41 -17.05 -15.67 -6.85
CA ILE A 41 -16.97 -14.24 -6.59
C ILE A 41 -15.63 -13.86 -5.98
N LYS A 42 -15.09 -14.67 -5.04
CA LYS A 42 -13.77 -14.45 -4.44
C LYS A 42 -12.62 -14.53 -5.44
N ASN A 43 -12.84 -15.17 -6.59
CA ASN A 43 -11.84 -15.34 -7.66
C ASN A 43 -12.02 -14.40 -8.86
N ARG A 44 -12.92 -13.40 -8.80
CA ARG A 44 -13.18 -12.48 -9.94
C ARG A 44 -12.09 -11.44 -10.19
N LEU A 45 -11.06 -11.39 -9.35
CA LEU A 45 -9.78 -10.77 -9.68
C LEU A 45 -8.73 -11.86 -9.53
N SER A 46 -8.23 -12.34 -10.65
CA SER A 46 -7.16 -13.32 -10.67
C SER A 46 -5.87 -12.69 -10.17
N SER A 47 -4.94 -13.50 -9.62
CA SER A 47 -3.59 -13.00 -9.32
C SER A 47 -2.90 -12.41 -10.56
N SER A 48 -3.25 -12.89 -11.76
CA SER A 48 -2.80 -12.29 -13.02
C SER A 48 -3.37 -10.89 -13.27
N ASP A 49 -4.61 -10.61 -12.89
CA ASP A 49 -5.17 -9.26 -12.99
C ASP A 49 -4.42 -8.31 -12.06
N THR A 50 -4.08 -8.78 -10.84
CA THR A 50 -3.31 -7.98 -9.89
C THR A 50 -1.88 -7.72 -10.36
N ASP A 51 -1.21 -8.70 -10.99
CA ASP A 51 0.15 -8.54 -11.52
C ASP A 51 0.19 -7.61 -12.74
N VAL A 52 -0.82 -7.68 -13.61
CA VAL A 52 -0.97 -6.77 -14.75
C VAL A 52 -1.21 -5.35 -14.27
N ILE A 53 -2.04 -5.17 -13.22
CA ILE A 53 -2.26 -3.87 -12.58
C ILE A 53 -0.95 -3.35 -11.99
N PHE A 54 -0.21 -4.18 -11.25
CA PHE A 54 1.04 -3.78 -10.62
C PHE A 54 2.11 -3.37 -11.64
N THR A 55 2.23 -4.11 -12.74
CA THR A 55 3.17 -3.81 -13.82
C THR A 55 2.84 -2.48 -14.51
N LYS A 56 1.56 -2.24 -14.80
CA LYS A 56 1.12 -0.96 -15.40
C LYS A 56 1.33 0.22 -14.46
N LEU A 57 1.13 0.04 -13.16
CA LEU A 57 1.40 1.08 -12.16
C LEU A 57 2.89 1.46 -12.11
N ASN A 58 3.79 0.47 -12.15
CA ASN A 58 5.23 0.75 -12.16
C ASN A 58 5.68 1.47 -13.45
N GLN A 59 5.12 1.11 -14.60
CA GLN A 59 5.41 1.81 -15.86
C GLN A 59 4.93 3.27 -15.83
N ILE A 60 3.72 3.52 -15.32
CA ILE A 60 3.18 4.88 -15.18
C ILE A 60 4.05 5.72 -14.24
N LEU A 61 4.54 5.13 -13.13
CA LEU A 61 5.45 5.81 -12.20
C LEU A 61 6.74 6.27 -12.90
N LEU A 62 7.39 5.37 -13.64
CA LEU A 62 8.62 5.66 -14.38
C LEU A 62 8.41 6.74 -15.45
N GLU A 63 7.27 6.71 -16.15
CA GLU A 63 6.95 7.73 -17.15
C GLU A 63 6.71 9.11 -16.53
N LEU A 64 6.15 9.19 -15.33
CA LEU A 64 5.94 10.46 -14.62
C LEU A 64 7.24 11.05 -14.11
N GLU A 65 8.12 10.23 -13.53
CA GLU A 65 9.46 10.64 -13.10
C GLU A 65 10.28 11.21 -14.27
N SER A 66 10.13 10.63 -15.46
CA SER A 66 10.81 11.11 -16.67
C SER A 66 10.27 12.41 -17.25
N LYS A 67 9.05 12.83 -16.87
CA LYS A 67 8.32 13.96 -17.47
C LYS A 67 8.17 15.17 -16.55
N THR A 68 8.48 15.05 -15.26
CA THR A 68 8.42 16.17 -14.33
C THR A 68 9.77 16.89 -14.25
N GLU A 69 9.82 18.10 -14.82
CA GLU A 69 10.72 19.16 -14.32
C GLU A 69 10.49 19.33 -12.81
N PRO A 70 11.54 19.66 -12.01
CA PRO A 70 11.39 19.82 -10.57
C PRO A 70 10.38 20.93 -10.25
N GLY A 71 9.17 20.55 -9.79
CA GLY A 71 8.16 21.48 -9.30
C GLY A 71 6.71 21.33 -9.82
N ASN A 72 6.39 20.37 -10.70
CA ASN A 72 5.02 20.19 -11.20
C ASN A 72 4.38 18.86 -10.77
N THR A 73 3.95 18.75 -9.51
CA THR A 73 3.11 17.65 -9.02
C THR A 73 1.65 17.88 -9.41
N GLN A 74 1.20 17.33 -10.55
CA GLN A 74 -0.23 17.18 -10.82
C GLN A 74 -0.79 16.04 -9.98
N ALA A 75 -1.77 16.35 -9.12
CA ALA A 75 -2.47 15.38 -8.30
C ALA A 75 -3.26 14.39 -9.19
N ILE A 76 -2.85 13.13 -9.18
CA ILE A 76 -3.62 12.05 -9.78
C ILE A 76 -4.67 11.62 -8.75
N ASN A 77 -5.95 11.70 -9.15
CA ASN A 77 -7.11 11.26 -8.36
C ASN A 77 -6.91 9.82 -7.86
N GLY A 78 -6.52 9.69 -6.59
CA GLY A 78 -6.35 8.40 -5.91
C GLY A 78 -5.10 8.34 -5.05
N ASN A 79 -5.07 9.12 -3.96
CA ASN A 79 -4.26 8.93 -2.74
C ASN A 79 -2.85 8.29 -2.85
N VAL A 80 -2.09 8.59 -3.90
CA VAL A 80 -0.65 8.36 -3.93
C VAL A 80 -0.02 9.51 -3.15
N THR A 81 0.17 9.32 -1.85
CA THR A 81 1.01 10.21 -1.05
C THR A 81 2.45 9.94 -1.46
N ILE A 82 2.96 10.67 -2.45
CA ILE A 82 4.41 10.77 -2.65
C ILE A 82 4.92 11.51 -1.42
N SER A 83 5.50 10.76 -0.48
CA SER A 83 6.15 11.35 0.68
C SER A 83 7.39 12.09 0.21
N GLN A 84 7.24 13.38 -0.12
CA GLN A 84 8.36 14.28 -0.33
C GLN A 84 9.30 14.19 0.87
N ASN A 85 10.60 14.13 0.60
CA ASN A 85 11.59 14.20 1.68
C ASN A 85 11.54 15.60 2.33
N ASN A 86 12.07 15.71 3.56
CA ASN A 86 12.00 16.98 4.30
C ASN A 86 12.71 18.13 3.56
N TRP A 87 13.75 17.81 2.77
CA TRP A 87 14.46 18.78 1.96
C TRP A 87 13.57 19.41 0.88
N GLU A 88 12.86 18.60 0.09
CA GLU A 88 11.92 19.06 -0.95
C GLU A 88 10.78 19.89 -0.38
N LYS A 89 10.26 19.49 0.80
CA LYS A 89 9.23 20.26 1.52
C LYS A 89 9.76 21.63 1.95
N LEU A 90 10.99 21.69 2.46
CA LEU A 90 11.60 22.95 2.86
C LEU A 90 11.86 23.88 1.67
N GLN A 91 12.26 23.36 0.51
CA GLN A 91 12.51 24.19 -0.68
C GLN A 91 11.24 24.85 -1.25
N SER A 92 10.07 24.32 -0.95
CA SER A 92 8.78 24.91 -1.33
C SER A 92 8.10 25.69 -0.20
N ALA A 93 8.75 25.84 0.97
CA ALA A 93 8.18 26.55 2.11
C ALA A 93 8.17 28.07 1.89
N ASN A 94 7.00 28.69 2.09
CA ASN A 94 6.85 30.14 1.99
C ASN A 94 7.64 30.92 3.07
N ASP A 95 7.97 30.26 4.17
CA ASP A 95 8.69 30.81 5.32
C ASP A 95 10.08 30.16 5.50
N LEU A 96 10.71 29.70 4.42
CA LEU A 96 12.04 29.13 4.47
C LEU A 96 13.07 30.13 5.02
N ALA A 97 13.67 29.79 6.15
CA ALA A 97 14.80 30.50 6.74
C ALA A 97 16.09 29.71 6.53
N GLN A 98 17.19 30.43 6.24
CA GLN A 98 18.52 29.87 6.04
C GLN A 98 19.52 30.54 6.99
N THR A 99 20.31 29.72 7.70
CA THR A 99 21.39 30.21 8.56
C THR A 99 22.71 29.62 8.10
N PHE A 100 23.68 30.48 7.82
CA PHE A 100 25.01 30.11 7.33
C PHE A 100 26.01 30.06 8.49
N THR A 101 26.78 28.99 8.54
CA THR A 101 27.95 28.87 9.42
C THR A 101 29.20 28.80 8.56
N TYR A 102 30.22 29.55 8.91
CA TYR A 102 31.46 29.66 8.14
C TYR A 102 32.65 29.03 8.89
N LEU A 103 33.52 28.35 8.15
CA LEU A 103 34.89 28.08 8.58
C LEU A 103 35.74 29.32 8.33
N ASP A 104 36.73 29.55 9.19
CA ASP A 104 37.71 30.63 9.05
C ASP A 104 37.06 32.02 8.90
N ALA A 105 35.97 32.25 9.65
CA ALA A 105 35.17 33.47 9.56
C ALA A 105 35.98 34.74 9.84
N GLY A 106 35.82 35.75 9.00
CA GLY A 106 36.54 37.03 9.05
C GLY A 106 37.95 36.98 8.48
N THR A 107 38.34 35.89 7.81
CA THR A 107 39.63 35.77 7.12
C THR A 107 39.47 35.78 5.60
N ASN A 108 40.57 35.89 4.86
CA ASN A 108 40.57 35.76 3.39
C ASN A 108 40.19 34.35 2.91
N ASP A 109 40.19 33.35 3.81
CA ASP A 109 39.89 31.94 3.51
C ASP A 109 38.51 31.50 3.98
N GLU A 110 37.66 32.46 4.36
CA GLU A 110 36.28 32.22 4.80
C GLU A 110 35.50 31.38 3.78
N ARG A 111 34.83 30.34 4.27
CA ARG A 111 34.01 29.43 3.44
C ARG A 111 32.86 28.85 4.23
N ILE A 112 31.76 28.56 3.55
CA ILE A 112 30.56 28.01 4.18
C ILE A 112 30.84 26.60 4.71
N SER A 113 30.72 26.37 6.01
CA SER A 113 30.75 25.03 6.61
C SER A 113 29.42 24.33 6.43
N THR A 114 28.35 25.05 6.76
CA THR A 114 27.02 24.48 6.95
C THR A 114 25.95 25.52 6.64
N ILE A 115 24.86 25.08 6.03
CA ILE A 115 23.62 25.85 5.89
C ILE A 115 22.53 25.09 6.63
N ALA A 116 21.92 25.72 7.62
CA ALA A 116 20.73 25.22 8.30
C ALA A 116 19.49 25.80 7.64
N TYR A 117 18.58 24.94 7.23
CA TYR A 117 17.28 25.27 6.64
C TYR A 117 16.20 24.99 7.68
N SER A 118 15.24 25.90 7.83
CA SER A 118 14.11 25.71 8.72
C SER A 118 12.84 26.37 8.19
N SER A 119 11.70 25.77 8.47
CA SER A 119 10.37 26.37 8.26
C SER A 119 9.56 26.18 9.54
N VAL A 120 9.01 27.28 10.05
CA VAL A 120 8.14 27.25 11.24
C VAL A 120 6.80 26.66 10.88
N SER A 121 6.26 27.04 9.72
CA SER A 121 4.95 26.59 9.22
C SER A 121 4.89 25.08 8.98
N LEU A 122 5.99 24.49 8.51
CA LEU A 122 6.11 23.05 8.28
C LEU A 122 6.63 22.28 9.50
N ASN A 123 7.16 22.97 10.51
CA ASN A 123 7.88 22.38 11.65
C ASN A 123 8.98 21.41 11.19
N LEU A 124 9.76 21.83 10.18
CA LEU A 124 10.84 21.05 9.58
C LEU A 124 12.16 21.80 9.66
N SER A 125 13.24 21.04 9.74
CA SER A 125 14.60 21.54 9.56
C SER A 125 15.45 20.54 8.79
N ALA A 126 16.48 21.03 8.12
CA ALA A 126 17.47 20.24 7.40
C ALA A 126 18.83 20.95 7.45
N LEU A 127 19.90 20.18 7.25
CA LEU A 127 21.27 20.69 7.22
C LEU A 127 21.93 20.32 5.90
N GLU A 128 22.61 21.29 5.30
CA GLU A 128 23.55 21.06 4.21
C GLU A 128 24.98 21.31 4.73
N THR A 129 25.81 20.28 4.74
CA THR A 129 27.20 20.34 5.24
C THR A 129 28.19 20.20 4.10
N TYR A 130 29.18 21.09 4.07
CA TYR A 130 30.24 21.14 3.07
C TYR A 130 31.53 20.60 3.63
N SER A 131 32.16 19.69 2.89
CA SER A 131 33.54 19.28 3.16
C SER A 131 34.46 19.85 2.07
N TYR A 132 35.70 20.14 2.45
CA TYR A 132 36.68 20.77 1.57
C TYR A 132 37.94 19.92 1.47
N ALA A 133 38.55 19.96 0.29
CA ALA A 133 39.89 19.45 0.04
C ALA A 133 40.81 20.61 -0.38
N GLY A 134 42.12 20.46 -0.12
CA GLY A 134 43.14 21.46 -0.45
C GLY A 134 43.68 22.17 0.77
N SER A 135 44.10 23.43 0.59
CA SER A 135 44.73 24.25 1.63
C SER A 135 44.16 25.67 1.62
N SER A 136 44.49 26.48 2.63
CA SER A 136 44.20 27.92 2.64
C SER A 136 44.54 28.58 1.30
N GLY A 137 43.65 29.42 0.80
CA GLY A 137 43.76 30.14 -0.47
C GLY A 137 43.55 29.29 -1.72
N ASN A 138 43.49 27.96 -1.59
CA ASN A 138 43.32 27.04 -2.71
C ASN A 138 42.59 25.76 -2.26
N TYR A 139 41.35 25.95 -1.84
CA TYR A 139 40.44 24.87 -1.46
C TYR A 139 39.34 24.68 -2.51
N ARG A 140 38.75 23.48 -2.53
CA ARG A 140 37.56 23.17 -3.33
C ARG A 140 36.59 22.33 -2.51
N ILE A 141 35.31 22.42 -2.83
CA ILE A 141 34.29 21.53 -2.25
C ILE A 141 34.62 20.09 -2.66
N LEU A 142 34.71 19.21 -1.67
CA LEU A 142 34.91 17.78 -1.85
C LEU A 142 33.57 17.04 -1.85
N SER A 143 32.69 17.37 -0.90
CA SER A 143 31.35 16.78 -0.82
C SER A 143 30.34 17.74 -0.22
N ILE A 144 29.08 17.49 -0.53
CA ILE A 144 27.91 18.14 0.07
C ILE A 144 27.02 17.03 0.62
N LEU A 145 26.70 17.08 1.92
CA LEU A 145 25.80 16.14 2.57
C LEU A 145 24.55 16.88 3.04
N ARG A 146 23.37 16.34 2.70
CA ARG A 146 22.07 16.84 3.14
C ARG A 146 21.44 15.83 4.10
N THR A 147 20.99 16.31 5.25
CA THR A 147 20.31 15.52 6.29
C THR A 147 19.04 16.21 6.75
#